data_AF-A0A8C3WE77-F1
#
_entry.id   AF-A0A8C3WE77-F1
#
_cell.length_a   1.000
_cell.length_b   1.000
_cell.length_c   1.000
_cell.angle_alpha   90.00
_cell.angle_beta   90.00
_cell.angle_gamma   90.00
#
_symmetry.space_group_name_H-M   'P 1'
#
loop_
_entity.id
_entity.type
_entity.pdbx_description
1 polymer ?
#
loop_
_entity_poly.entity_id
_entity_poly.type
_entity_poly.pdbx_seq_one_letter_code
_entity_poly.pdbx_strand_id
1 'polypeptide(L)'
;MDLEEANEFKERCTQCAAVSWGLTDEGKYYCTSCHNVTERSKEVINTGAIPNTKIQAINRGLKRKRKPEKGWDWYVCEGFQHILCQQAEALQTLGVGPELKDEVLHNFWKRYLQKSKQAYCKNPVYTSRKQATVLEDSPSHSDWDSEPELLSDFSGPSFVESGAESQPDVHTKKPFPTIKASQSETTSVCSGSLDGVEYSLRKDKEIVKMTVPRTLAFCYLSLLWQRETMTLSDLLRFVEEDHIPYINAFQHFPEEMKLYGRDKGIFAIESWPNYEDIYKKVIEMATFLDLPRFPDITEDCYLHPNILCMKYLMEVNLPVEMHDLTCQVVKVTGIGEVDFLTFDPIAKKAKTVKYDVQAVAVIIAALKLLFLLDDNLEWSLSNVAEKYNEGNKEDKPWFDFRKWYQVMKRAIDEKKQKWEEARAKYLWKSEKPLYHSSIDRSVVYKRREMVVSLQKQFSALTDSTPSVEKRSPSSFQFNWTAEDSDRTCFHGHSLEGVLKQKGQSLTTKNSLYWLSTQKFCRSYCKHVTTYEESNFSLSYQFVINLFSFLLRTKPSLLHEEVSLVERRLFKTKYITTKKKSSRSRKVRKS
;
A
#
# COMPACT_ATOMS: atom_id res chain seq x y z
N MET A 1 -33.18 -33.94 25.22
CA MET A 1 -33.05 -33.36 26.58
C MET A 1 -31.69 -33.77 27.08
N ASP A 2 -30.68 -32.95 26.80
CA ASP A 2 -29.37 -33.52 26.47
C ASP A 2 -28.38 -33.31 27.61
N LEU A 3 -28.32 -34.33 28.48
CA LEU A 3 -27.50 -34.37 29.69
C LEU A 3 -26.00 -34.16 29.44
N GLU A 4 -25.52 -34.34 28.21
CA GLU A 4 -24.11 -34.20 27.86
C GLU A 4 -23.66 -32.74 27.73
N GLU A 5 -24.53 -31.82 27.29
CA GLU A 5 -24.17 -30.40 27.11
C GLU A 5 -23.95 -29.63 28.43
N ALA A 6 -24.44 -30.15 29.56
CA ALA A 6 -24.30 -29.49 30.84
C ALA A 6 -22.91 -29.65 31.49
N ASN A 7 -22.10 -30.61 31.03
CA ASN A 7 -20.78 -30.94 31.60
C ASN A 7 -19.69 -29.87 31.39
N GLU A 8 -19.95 -28.84 30.59
CA GLU A 8 -19.03 -27.70 30.42
C GLU A 8 -18.94 -26.82 31.68
N PHE A 9 -20.00 -26.74 32.48
CA PHE A 9 -20.06 -25.81 33.62
C PHE A 9 -19.55 -26.44 34.92
N LYS A 10 -18.26 -26.22 35.21
CA LYS A 10 -17.52 -26.86 36.33
C LYS A 10 -17.43 -26.04 37.62
N GLU A 11 -18.18 -24.95 37.73
CA GLU A 11 -18.22 -24.14 38.96
C GLU A 11 -19.06 -24.82 40.06
N ARG A 12 -18.74 -24.54 41.33
CA ARG A 12 -19.52 -25.03 42.48
C ARG A 12 -20.77 -24.19 42.68
N CYS A 13 -21.90 -24.84 42.96
CA CYS A 13 -23.13 -24.14 43.28
C CYS A 13 -22.98 -23.28 44.55
N THR A 14 -23.36 -22.01 44.47
CA THR A 14 -23.25 -21.03 45.56
C THR A 14 -24.10 -21.35 46.79
N GLN A 15 -25.09 -22.26 46.66
CA GLN A 15 -26.00 -22.65 47.75
C GLN A 15 -25.67 -24.00 48.39
N CYS A 16 -25.10 -24.96 47.64
CA CYS A 16 -24.86 -26.33 48.14
C CYS A 16 -23.48 -26.91 47.80
N ALA A 17 -22.57 -26.12 47.21
CA ALA A 17 -21.22 -26.49 46.76
C ALA A 17 -21.10 -27.63 45.74
N ALA A 18 -22.20 -28.30 45.35
CA ALA A 18 -22.22 -29.34 44.32
C ALA A 18 -21.78 -28.82 42.95
N VAL A 19 -21.12 -29.68 42.17
CA VAL A 19 -20.73 -29.43 40.77
C VAL A 19 -21.58 -30.34 39.88
N SER A 20 -22.88 -30.10 39.87
CA SER A 20 -23.84 -30.83 39.05
C SER A 20 -24.97 -29.89 38.62
N TRP A 21 -25.15 -29.80 37.31
CA TRP A 21 -25.92 -28.74 36.66
C TRP A 21 -26.76 -29.32 35.52
N GLY A 22 -27.93 -28.74 35.29
CA GLY A 22 -28.76 -28.94 34.10
C GLY A 22 -29.05 -27.60 33.43
N LEU A 23 -29.57 -27.65 32.21
CA LEU A 23 -30.01 -26.47 31.44
C LEU A 23 -31.55 -26.42 31.42
N THR A 24 -32.11 -25.23 31.59
CA THR A 24 -33.54 -24.98 31.35
C THR A 24 -33.81 -24.74 29.86
N ASP A 25 -35.07 -24.83 29.45
CA ASP A 25 -35.51 -24.50 28.08
C ASP A 25 -35.24 -23.03 27.68
N GLU A 26 -34.96 -22.16 28.65
CA GLU A 26 -34.51 -20.77 28.46
C GLU A 26 -32.97 -20.63 28.36
N GLY A 27 -32.22 -21.74 28.35
CA GLY A 27 -30.76 -21.77 28.26
C GLY A 27 -30.00 -21.41 29.55
N LYS A 28 -30.66 -21.39 30.72
CA LYS A 28 -30.04 -21.06 32.02
C LYS A 28 -29.56 -22.31 32.75
N TYR A 29 -28.40 -22.23 33.41
CA TYR A 29 -27.92 -23.33 34.26
C TYR A 29 -28.63 -23.35 35.62
N TYR A 30 -29.17 -24.51 36.01
CA TYR A 30 -29.73 -24.78 37.34
C TYR A 30 -29.01 -25.95 38.01
N CYS A 31 -28.80 -25.90 39.32
CA CYS A 31 -28.11 -26.98 40.03
C CYS A 31 -29.06 -28.17 40.23
N THR A 32 -28.69 -29.37 39.80
CA THR A 32 -29.58 -30.55 39.93
C THR A 32 -29.81 -30.95 41.39
N SER A 33 -28.85 -30.65 42.28
CA SER A 33 -28.90 -31.05 43.69
C SER A 33 -29.75 -30.13 44.58
N CYS A 34 -29.97 -28.87 44.19
CA CYS A 34 -30.71 -27.89 45.01
C CYS A 34 -31.68 -26.99 44.22
N HIS A 35 -31.79 -27.18 42.90
CA HIS A 35 -32.65 -26.45 41.97
C HIS A 35 -32.42 -24.92 41.90
N ASN A 36 -31.34 -24.42 42.51
CA ASN A 36 -30.93 -23.02 42.38
C ASN A 36 -30.51 -22.68 40.94
N VAL A 37 -31.15 -21.68 40.34
CA VAL A 37 -30.89 -21.20 38.98
C VAL A 37 -29.84 -20.07 39.02
N THR A 38 -28.87 -20.10 38.10
CA THR A 38 -27.84 -19.07 37.98
C THR A 38 -28.22 -17.98 36.99
N GLU A 39 -27.59 -16.80 37.11
CA GLU A 39 -27.69 -15.73 36.10
C GLU A 39 -26.91 -16.03 34.80
N ARG A 40 -26.17 -17.16 34.71
CA ARG A 40 -25.45 -17.55 33.50
C ARG A 40 -26.37 -18.34 32.56
N SER A 41 -26.46 -17.86 31.32
CA SER A 41 -27.16 -18.50 30.22
C SER A 41 -26.22 -18.86 29.08
N LYS A 42 -26.36 -20.07 28.52
CA LYS A 42 -25.77 -20.47 27.23
C LYS A 42 -26.71 -20.03 26.11
N GLU A 43 -26.21 -19.37 25.08
CA GLU A 43 -27.04 -19.00 23.92
C GLU A 43 -27.39 -20.27 23.13
N VAL A 44 -28.66 -20.66 23.15
CA VAL A 44 -29.14 -21.86 22.45
C VAL A 44 -29.18 -21.60 20.94
N ILE A 45 -28.14 -22.04 20.24
CA ILE A 45 -28.05 -21.98 18.77
C ILE A 45 -28.98 -23.04 18.18
N ASN A 46 -30.26 -22.71 18.03
CA ASN A 46 -31.25 -23.61 17.45
C ASN A 46 -30.98 -23.78 15.94
N THR A 47 -30.46 -24.95 15.56
CA THR A 47 -30.07 -25.30 14.19
C THR A 47 -31.24 -25.80 13.32
N GLY A 48 -32.45 -25.93 13.89
CA GLY A 48 -33.65 -26.27 13.13
C GLY A 48 -34.08 -25.14 12.19
N ALA A 49 -34.37 -25.47 10.92
CA ALA A 49 -34.90 -24.51 9.96
C ALA A 49 -36.31 -24.04 10.38
N ILE A 50 -36.41 -22.80 10.87
CA ILE A 50 -37.66 -22.25 11.44
C ILE A 50 -38.67 -21.94 10.32
N PRO A 51 -39.84 -22.63 10.26
CA PRO A 51 -40.92 -22.23 9.35
C PRO A 51 -41.66 -21.00 9.90
N ASN A 52 -42.20 -20.19 8.99
CA ASN A 52 -42.84 -18.90 9.30
C ASN A 52 -43.94 -19.00 10.38
N THR A 53 -43.63 -18.58 11.60
CA THR A 53 -44.59 -18.41 12.70
C THR A 53 -44.78 -16.93 13.02
N LYS A 54 -46.02 -16.52 13.29
CA LYS A 54 -46.35 -15.10 13.55
C LYS A 54 -45.76 -14.64 14.88
N ILE A 55 -44.88 -13.63 14.84
CA ILE A 55 -44.39 -12.93 16.03
C ILE A 55 -45.58 -12.27 16.73
N GLN A 56 -45.97 -12.77 17.91
CA GLN A 56 -46.94 -12.12 18.78
C GLN A 56 -46.20 -11.34 19.89
N ALA A 57 -46.64 -10.10 20.13
CA ALA A 57 -46.22 -9.19 21.21
C ALA A 57 -44.69 -8.94 21.39
N ILE A 58 -44.20 -7.82 20.86
CA ILE A 58 -42.92 -7.23 21.30
C ILE A 58 -43.17 -6.44 22.59
N ASN A 59 -42.92 -7.06 23.75
CA ASN A 59 -42.91 -6.34 25.02
C ASN A 59 -41.81 -5.25 25.00
N ARG A 60 -42.22 -3.97 25.07
CA ARG A 60 -41.31 -2.81 25.10
C ARG A 60 -40.64 -2.68 26.47
N GLY A 61 -39.71 -3.59 26.77
CA GLY A 61 -38.85 -3.52 27.94
C GLY A 61 -38.14 -2.17 28.05
N LEU A 62 -37.95 -1.70 29.29
CA LEU A 62 -37.44 -0.36 29.58
C LEU A 62 -36.09 -0.13 28.89
N LYS A 63 -35.99 0.92 28.05
CA LYS A 63 -34.74 1.30 27.39
C LYS A 63 -33.71 1.83 28.40
N ARG A 64 -33.01 0.94 29.11
CA ARG A 64 -31.68 1.24 29.66
C ARG A 64 -30.84 1.73 28.49
N LYS A 65 -30.45 3.02 28.47
CA LYS A 65 -29.45 3.55 27.52
C LYS A 65 -28.17 2.74 27.76
N ARG A 66 -27.94 1.68 26.97
CA ARG A 66 -26.69 0.89 27.02
C ARG A 66 -25.55 1.86 26.75
N LYS A 67 -24.77 2.20 27.78
CA LYS A 67 -23.46 2.83 27.57
C LYS A 67 -22.68 1.92 26.61
N PRO A 68 -21.91 2.46 25.65
CA PRO A 68 -20.97 1.60 24.93
C PRO A 68 -20.09 0.90 25.95
N GLU A 69 -19.69 -0.34 25.67
CA GLU A 69 -18.64 -1.03 26.44
C GLU A 69 -17.39 -0.18 26.32
N LYS A 70 -17.10 0.60 27.37
CA LYS A 70 -16.01 1.56 27.32
C LYS A 70 -14.72 0.77 27.44
N GLY A 71 -13.96 0.74 26.35
CA GLY A 71 -12.57 0.31 26.36
C GLY A 71 -11.71 1.26 27.19
N TRP A 72 -10.40 1.07 27.10
CA TRP A 72 -9.47 2.07 27.64
C TRP A 72 -9.54 3.34 26.79
N ASP A 73 -9.12 4.47 27.38
CA ASP A 73 -8.96 5.71 26.61
C ASP A 73 -7.64 5.64 25.84
N TRP A 74 -7.70 5.68 24.51
CA TRP A 74 -6.57 5.50 23.59
C TRP A 74 -6.54 6.58 22.50
N TYR A 75 -5.38 6.77 21.88
CA TYR A 75 -5.14 7.78 20.83
C TYR A 75 -4.88 7.14 19.46
N VAL A 76 -5.23 7.85 18.40
CA VAL A 76 -5.07 7.39 17.00
C VAL A 76 -3.61 6.99 16.67
N CYS A 77 -2.63 7.68 17.26
CA CYS A 77 -1.22 7.33 17.10
C CYS A 77 -0.88 5.92 17.61
N GLU A 78 -1.48 5.49 18.72
CA GLU A 78 -1.26 4.16 19.32
C GLU A 78 -1.83 3.07 18.41
N GLY A 79 -2.99 3.30 17.80
CA GLY A 79 -3.52 2.41 16.76
C GLY A 79 -2.58 2.27 15.56
N PHE A 80 -1.98 3.36 15.08
CA PHE A 80 -0.95 3.27 14.03
C PHE A 80 0.33 2.57 14.49
N GLN A 81 0.73 2.72 15.75
CA GLN A 81 1.85 1.99 16.34
C GLN A 81 1.59 0.48 16.37
N HIS A 82 0.38 0.03 16.70
CA HIS A 82 0.01 -1.40 16.62
C HIS A 82 0.10 -1.95 15.19
N ILE A 83 -0.36 -1.19 14.18
CA ILE A 83 -0.21 -1.59 12.77
C ILE A 83 1.28 -1.69 12.38
N LEU A 84 2.10 -0.72 12.80
CA LEU A 84 3.54 -0.72 12.52
C LEU A 84 4.27 -1.91 13.17
N CYS A 85 3.95 -2.28 14.41
CA CYS A 85 4.50 -3.47 15.05
C CYS A 85 4.12 -4.74 14.28
N GLN A 86 2.84 -4.91 13.91
CA GLN A 86 2.36 -6.06 13.15
C GLN A 86 3.02 -6.18 11.77
N GLN A 87 3.24 -5.04 11.09
CA GLN A 87 3.95 -5.00 9.81
C GLN A 87 5.44 -5.33 9.96
N ALA A 88 6.09 -4.87 11.03
CA ALA A 88 7.49 -5.21 11.32
C ALA A 88 7.68 -6.69 11.72
N GLU A 89 6.76 -7.25 12.51
CA GLU A 89 6.75 -8.67 12.89
C GLU A 89 6.51 -9.58 11.68
N ALA A 90 5.64 -9.16 10.75
CA ALA A 90 5.50 -9.82 9.46
C ALA A 90 6.78 -9.75 8.61
N LEU A 91 7.48 -8.61 8.58
CA LEU A 91 8.77 -8.48 7.88
C LEU A 91 9.87 -9.36 8.51
N GLN A 92 9.95 -9.43 9.84
CA GLN A 92 10.84 -10.35 10.55
C GLN A 92 10.53 -11.82 10.18
N THR A 93 9.24 -12.17 10.07
CA THR A 93 8.79 -13.50 9.61
C THR A 93 9.15 -13.77 8.13
N LEU A 94 9.32 -12.72 7.32
CA LEU A 94 9.80 -12.78 5.93
C LEU A 94 11.34 -12.81 5.81
N GLY A 95 12.07 -12.89 6.93
CA GLY A 95 13.54 -13.02 6.95
C GLY A 95 14.32 -11.70 7.07
N VAL A 96 13.64 -10.59 7.35
CA VAL A 96 14.28 -9.27 7.57
C VAL A 96 14.88 -9.18 8.97
N GLY A 97 16.04 -8.52 9.09
CA GLY A 97 16.75 -8.39 10.38
C GLY A 97 15.91 -7.73 11.50
N PRO A 98 16.00 -8.19 12.76
CA PRO A 98 15.22 -7.63 13.86
C PRO A 98 15.49 -6.14 14.10
N GLU A 99 16.71 -5.68 13.78
CA GLU A 99 17.17 -4.30 13.88
C GLU A 99 16.28 -3.32 13.09
N LEU A 100 15.61 -3.81 12.02
CA LEU A 100 14.65 -3.00 11.25
C LEU A 100 13.54 -2.46 12.15
N LYS A 101 13.02 -3.30 13.06
CA LYS A 101 11.93 -2.93 13.97
C LYS A 101 12.44 -2.01 15.07
N ASP A 102 13.48 -2.46 15.78
CA ASP A 102 13.83 -1.93 17.09
C ASP A 102 14.80 -0.74 17.00
N GLU A 103 15.66 -0.67 15.98
CA GLU A 103 16.56 0.47 15.76
C GLU A 103 16.01 1.46 14.73
N VAL A 104 15.60 0.98 13.55
CA VAL A 104 15.31 1.88 12.41
C VAL A 104 13.87 2.39 12.45
N LEU A 105 12.89 1.49 12.42
CA LEU A 105 11.47 1.82 12.37
C LEU A 105 11.03 2.55 13.66
N HIS A 106 11.49 2.09 14.82
CA HIS A 106 11.27 2.77 16.10
C HIS A 106 11.75 4.23 16.07
N ASN A 107 12.97 4.49 15.61
CA ASN A 107 13.49 5.87 15.58
C ASN A 107 12.78 6.75 14.54
N PHE A 108 12.41 6.20 13.38
CA PHE A 108 11.58 6.93 12.41
C PHE A 108 10.20 7.27 13.00
N TRP A 109 9.54 6.33 13.68
CA TRP A 109 8.24 6.53 14.32
C TRP A 109 8.29 7.53 15.49
N LYS A 110 9.31 7.43 16.35
CA LYS A 110 9.59 8.39 17.44
C LYS A 110 9.77 9.81 16.90
N ARG A 111 10.56 9.96 15.82
CA ARG A 111 10.80 11.23 15.12
C ARG A 111 9.53 11.77 14.44
N TYR A 112 8.66 10.89 13.94
CA TYR A 112 7.33 11.25 13.45
C TYR A 112 6.45 11.84 14.56
N LEU A 113 6.35 11.17 15.71
CA LEU A 113 5.54 11.62 16.84
C LEU A 113 6.00 12.98 17.38
N GLN A 114 7.32 13.21 17.43
CA GLN A 114 7.93 14.50 17.77
C GLN A 114 7.50 15.61 16.79
N LYS A 115 7.75 15.43 15.49
CA LYS A 115 7.46 16.46 14.47
C LYS A 115 5.97 16.72 14.26
N SER A 116 5.14 15.68 14.33
CA SER A 116 3.68 15.82 14.28
C SER A 116 3.06 16.35 15.57
N LYS A 117 3.89 16.62 16.60
CA LYS A 117 3.51 17.08 17.94
C LYS A 117 2.50 16.14 18.63
N GLN A 118 2.56 14.84 18.34
CA GLN A 118 1.66 13.82 18.90
C GLN A 118 2.21 13.24 20.22
N ALA A 119 3.54 13.15 20.37
CA ALA A 119 4.21 12.80 21.63
C ALA A 119 5.62 13.42 21.69
N TYR A 120 6.35 13.20 22.79
CA TYR A 120 7.77 13.55 22.95
C TYR A 120 8.15 15.02 22.63
N CYS A 121 7.23 15.96 22.86
CA CYS A 121 7.40 17.39 22.61
C CYS A 121 6.80 18.22 23.75
N LYS A 122 7.25 19.48 23.91
CA LYS A 122 6.82 20.35 25.04
C LYS A 122 5.32 20.65 25.02
N ASN A 123 4.77 20.92 23.84
CA ASN A 123 3.36 21.29 23.63
C ASN A 123 2.73 20.28 22.65
N PRO A 124 2.31 19.08 23.11
CA PRO A 124 1.62 18.11 22.26
C PRO A 124 0.23 18.63 21.86
N VAL A 125 -0.27 18.24 20.69
CA VAL A 125 -1.59 18.65 20.17
C VAL A 125 -2.73 17.82 20.78
N TYR A 126 -2.65 17.56 22.10
CA TYR A 126 -3.77 17.00 22.84
C TYR A 126 -4.80 18.11 23.10
N THR A 127 -5.87 18.06 22.31
CA THR A 127 -7.19 18.70 22.49
C THR A 127 -7.23 19.96 23.37
N SER A 128 -7.60 21.09 22.75
CA SER A 128 -7.86 22.36 23.44
C SER A 128 -8.59 22.14 24.76
N ARG A 129 -7.88 22.38 25.88
CA ARG A 129 -8.38 22.12 27.24
C ARG A 129 -9.75 22.77 27.37
N LYS A 130 -10.81 21.95 27.54
CA LYS A 130 -12.11 22.46 27.99
C LYS A 130 -11.83 23.28 29.25
N GLN A 131 -12.09 24.58 29.21
CA GLN A 131 -12.05 25.41 30.40
C GLN A 131 -13.21 24.97 31.30
N ALA A 132 -12.93 23.96 32.13
CA ALA A 132 -13.55 23.90 33.44
C ALA A 132 -13.06 25.14 34.17
N THR A 133 -13.93 26.14 34.29
CA THR A 133 -13.67 27.37 35.04
C THR A 133 -13.65 27.02 36.53
N VAL A 134 -12.53 26.47 36.98
CA VAL A 134 -12.20 26.42 38.41
C VAL A 134 -11.95 27.86 38.81
N LEU A 135 -12.84 28.42 39.65
CA LEU A 135 -12.49 29.61 40.42
C LEU A 135 -11.44 29.19 41.44
N GLU A 136 -10.20 29.61 41.19
CA GLU A 136 -9.16 29.75 42.20
C GLU A 136 -8.96 31.26 42.36
N ASP A 137 -9.56 31.83 43.41
CA ASP A 137 -9.40 33.25 43.74
C ASP A 137 -7.95 33.50 44.18
N SER A 138 -7.18 34.19 43.34
CA SER A 138 -5.84 34.65 43.71
C SER A 138 -5.93 35.75 44.77
N PRO A 139 -4.95 35.83 45.68
CA PRO A 139 -4.11 37.03 45.62
C PRO A 139 -2.61 36.82 45.82
N SER A 140 -1.88 37.36 44.83
CA SER A 140 -0.70 38.24 44.95
C SER A 140 0.71 37.73 45.29
N HIS A 141 1.68 38.44 44.68
CA HIS A 141 3.13 38.50 44.90
C HIS A 141 3.97 37.24 44.58
N SER A 142 5.17 37.34 43.98
CA SER A 142 5.95 38.50 43.47
C SER A 142 6.85 38.02 42.32
N ASP A 143 6.80 38.63 41.13
CA ASP A 143 7.76 39.65 40.62
C ASP A 143 9.14 39.08 40.17
N TRP A 144 9.96 39.91 39.51
CA TRP A 144 11.14 39.55 38.67
C TRP A 144 10.74 38.95 37.29
N ASP A 145 10.61 39.69 36.17
CA ASP A 145 11.42 40.80 35.61
C ASP A 145 12.79 40.34 35.09
N SER A 146 13.27 40.60 33.85
CA SER A 146 12.70 41.27 32.65
C SER A 146 13.38 40.67 31.36
N GLU A 147 13.30 41.15 30.10
CA GLU A 147 12.72 42.34 29.41
C GLU A 147 12.31 41.92 27.95
N PRO A 148 11.64 42.77 27.13
CA PRO A 148 11.18 42.41 25.76
C PRO A 148 11.86 43.17 24.59
N GLU A 149 11.70 42.65 23.36
CA GLU A 149 11.87 43.40 22.09
C GLU A 149 10.50 43.39 21.35
N LEU A 150 9.76 44.48 21.08
CA LEU A 150 10.06 45.76 20.40
C LEU A 150 10.59 45.52 18.97
N LEU A 151 10.00 45.99 17.86
CA LEU A 151 8.87 46.90 17.52
C LEU A 151 8.18 46.35 16.22
N SER A 152 7.23 46.97 15.50
CA SER A 152 6.73 48.35 15.39
C SER A 152 5.30 48.44 14.85
N ASP A 153 4.50 49.40 15.32
CA ASP A 153 3.30 49.89 14.63
C ASP A 153 3.63 50.74 13.39
N PHE A 154 2.68 50.89 12.47
CA PHE A 154 2.57 52.05 11.58
C PHE A 154 1.11 52.29 11.12
N SER A 155 0.65 53.55 11.12
CA SER A 155 -0.79 53.87 11.07
C SER A 155 -1.21 54.89 9.99
N GLY A 156 -1.81 54.39 8.89
CA GLY A 156 -2.62 55.15 7.91
C GLY A 156 -1.90 56.20 7.04
N PRO A 157 -2.63 57.02 6.24
CA PRO A 157 -4.08 56.94 5.92
C PRO A 157 -4.51 57.23 4.45
N SER A 158 -5.76 56.84 4.12
CA SER A 158 -6.73 57.53 3.22
C SER A 158 -6.67 57.54 1.66
N PHE A 159 -7.87 57.80 1.08
CA PHE A 159 -8.25 58.20 -0.31
C PHE A 159 -8.28 57.11 -1.43
N VAL A 160 -9.45 56.64 -1.94
CA VAL A 160 -10.48 57.25 -2.86
C VAL A 160 -10.21 56.86 -4.33
N GLU A 161 -11.15 56.53 -5.24
CA GLU A 161 -12.65 56.59 -5.37
C GLU A 161 -13.15 55.23 -6.03
N SER A 162 -14.36 54.95 -6.57
CA SER A 162 -15.66 55.63 -6.81
C SER A 162 -16.84 54.64 -7.07
N GLY A 163 -18.06 55.19 -7.14
CA GLY A 163 -19.27 54.84 -7.94
C GLY A 163 -19.72 53.38 -8.24
N ALA A 164 -21.03 53.03 -8.22
CA ALA A 164 -22.21 53.83 -7.91
C ALA A 164 -23.45 52.98 -7.49
N GLU A 165 -24.17 53.49 -6.49
CA GLU A 165 -25.63 53.56 -6.29
C GLU A 165 -26.61 52.42 -6.68
N SER A 166 -27.35 51.91 -5.68
CA SER A 166 -28.83 51.92 -5.69
C SER A 166 -29.45 51.52 -4.33
N GLN A 167 -30.59 52.13 -3.99
CA GLN A 167 -31.39 52.05 -2.74
C GLN A 167 -32.86 52.45 -3.08
N PRO A 168 -33.91 52.29 -2.22
CA PRO A 168 -33.85 52.25 -0.74
C PRO A 168 -34.78 51.27 0.02
N ASP A 169 -34.57 51.23 1.34
CA ASP A 169 -35.51 51.06 2.47
C ASP A 169 -36.70 50.08 2.44
N VAL A 170 -36.76 49.24 3.49
CA VAL A 170 -37.76 49.37 4.58
C VAL A 170 -37.07 48.98 5.91
N HIS A 171 -37.37 49.72 6.99
CA HIS A 171 -36.67 49.63 8.27
C HIS A 171 -37.48 48.87 9.35
N THR A 172 -37.05 47.67 9.75
CA THR A 172 -37.66 46.90 10.86
C THR A 172 -36.62 46.36 11.84
N LYS A 173 -36.68 46.82 13.10
CA LYS A 173 -35.75 46.43 14.18
C LYS A 173 -35.90 44.94 14.52
N LYS A 174 -34.80 44.18 14.53
CA LYS A 174 -34.75 42.82 15.12
C LYS A 174 -34.31 42.89 16.58
N PRO A 175 -35.07 42.35 17.54
CA PRO A 175 -34.63 42.23 18.93
C PRO A 175 -33.63 41.07 19.09
N PHE A 176 -32.76 41.15 20.10
CA PHE A 176 -31.89 40.06 20.51
C PHE A 176 -32.71 38.88 21.07
N PRO A 177 -32.56 37.65 20.55
CA PRO A 177 -33.10 36.46 21.19
C PRO A 177 -32.08 35.87 22.17
N THR A 178 -32.45 35.91 23.45
CA THR A 178 -31.82 35.23 24.58
C THR A 178 -31.23 33.86 24.23
N ILE A 179 -29.98 33.59 24.65
CA ILE A 179 -29.39 32.24 24.58
C ILE A 179 -30.14 31.30 25.56
N LYS A 180 -31.20 30.66 25.07
CA LYS A 180 -31.78 29.49 25.74
C LYS A 180 -30.96 28.27 25.34
N ALA A 181 -30.49 27.52 26.33
CA ALA A 181 -29.74 26.29 26.13
C ALA A 181 -30.64 25.15 25.62
N SER A 182 -30.99 25.17 24.32
CA SER A 182 -31.59 24.01 23.66
C SER A 182 -30.53 22.92 23.49
N GLN A 183 -30.62 21.89 24.34
CA GLN A 183 -29.89 20.64 24.16
C GLN A 183 -30.40 19.91 22.91
N SER A 184 -29.90 20.27 21.74
CA SER A 184 -30.16 19.49 20.52
C SER A 184 -29.37 18.19 20.61
N GLU A 185 -30.07 17.06 20.81
CA GLU A 185 -29.56 15.70 20.56
C GLU A 185 -29.35 15.47 19.04
N THR A 186 -28.60 16.37 18.37
CA THR A 186 -27.99 16.05 17.08
C THR A 186 -26.93 14.97 17.32
N THR A 187 -26.97 13.90 16.54
CA THR A 187 -26.16 12.70 16.74
C THR A 187 -24.68 13.02 16.87
N SER A 188 -24.17 13.00 18.11
CA SER A 188 -22.77 13.30 18.41
C SER A 188 -21.89 12.31 17.65
N VAL A 189 -21.03 12.82 16.76
CA VAL A 189 -20.18 11.98 15.91
C VAL A 189 -19.01 11.45 16.74
N CYS A 190 -19.25 10.33 17.43
CA CYS A 190 -18.29 9.73 18.34
C CYS A 190 -17.05 9.16 17.61
N SER A 191 -16.01 8.90 18.39
CA SER A 191 -14.94 7.93 18.09
C SER A 191 -14.73 7.02 19.31
N GLY A 192 -14.05 5.91 19.10
CA GLY A 192 -13.49 5.08 20.16
C GLY A 192 -12.18 5.64 20.71
N SER A 193 -11.32 6.15 19.82
CA SER A 193 -10.14 6.95 20.22
C SER A 193 -10.54 8.35 20.75
N LEU A 194 -9.72 8.89 21.66
CA LEU A 194 -9.92 10.22 22.26
C LEU A 194 -9.84 11.35 21.22
N ASP A 195 -8.86 11.28 20.31
CA ASP A 195 -8.58 12.33 19.32
C ASP A 195 -9.19 12.05 17.95
N GLY A 196 -9.77 10.87 17.68
CA GLY A 196 -10.24 10.44 16.36
C GLY A 196 -11.16 11.42 15.61
N VAL A 197 -11.95 12.21 16.32
CA VAL A 197 -12.76 13.30 15.72
C VAL A 197 -11.89 14.47 15.26
N GLU A 198 -10.97 14.94 16.11
CA GLU A 198 -10.05 16.03 15.78
C GLU A 198 -9.07 15.59 14.70
N TYR A 199 -8.47 14.41 14.87
CA TYR A 199 -7.59 13.74 13.91
C TYR A 199 -8.24 13.62 12.53
N SER A 200 -9.52 13.23 12.47
CA SER A 200 -10.29 13.18 11.21
C SER A 200 -10.42 14.55 10.55
N LEU A 201 -10.71 15.59 11.34
CA LEU A 201 -10.97 16.96 10.88
C LEU A 201 -9.71 17.80 10.65
N ARG A 202 -8.53 17.36 11.15
CA ARG A 202 -7.25 18.06 11.00
C ARG A 202 -6.88 18.21 9.52
N LYS A 203 -7.04 19.44 9.01
CA LYS A 203 -6.71 19.90 7.64
C LYS A 203 -5.41 20.70 7.57
N ASP A 204 -4.62 20.68 8.65
CA ASP A 204 -3.32 21.34 8.72
C ASP A 204 -2.43 20.86 7.56
N LYS A 205 -1.79 21.82 6.88
CA LYS A 205 -0.91 21.56 5.74
C LYS A 205 0.54 21.30 6.16
N GLU A 206 0.92 21.70 7.38
CA GLU A 206 2.29 21.58 7.88
C GLU A 206 2.55 20.21 8.52
N ILE A 207 1.51 19.57 9.05
CA ILE A 207 1.60 18.25 9.70
C ILE A 207 1.17 17.15 8.73
N VAL A 208 2.11 16.27 8.34
CA VAL A 208 1.80 15.07 7.55
C VAL A 208 1.05 14.04 8.40
N LYS A 209 -0.28 14.05 8.32
CA LYS A 209 -1.18 13.11 9.00
C LYS A 209 -0.89 11.64 8.66
N MET A 210 -0.68 10.78 9.66
CA MET A 210 -0.52 9.34 9.48
C MET A 210 -1.79 8.68 8.89
N THR A 211 -1.57 7.68 8.03
CA THR A 211 -2.60 6.83 7.41
C THR A 211 -2.02 5.43 7.22
N VAL A 212 -2.84 4.39 7.06
CA VAL A 212 -2.31 3.01 6.88
C VAL A 212 -1.44 2.86 5.60
N PRO A 213 -1.74 3.51 4.46
CA PRO A 213 -0.78 3.63 3.34
C PRO A 213 0.57 4.26 3.72
N ARG A 214 0.63 5.12 4.75
CA ARG A 214 1.91 5.65 5.26
C ARG A 214 2.64 4.66 6.17
N THR A 215 1.96 3.73 6.87
CA THR A 215 2.69 2.72 7.67
C THR A 215 3.51 1.78 6.79
N LEU A 216 3.00 1.39 5.62
CA LEU A 216 3.80 0.69 4.59
C LEU A 216 4.96 1.56 4.06
N ALA A 217 4.78 2.88 3.93
CA ALA A 217 5.86 3.79 3.54
C ALA A 217 6.97 3.87 4.60
N PHE A 218 6.65 3.79 5.89
CA PHE A 218 7.64 3.66 6.97
C PHE A 218 8.39 2.32 6.90
N CYS A 219 7.67 1.22 6.62
CA CYS A 219 8.29 -0.09 6.41
C CYS A 219 9.29 -0.05 5.24
N TYR A 220 8.90 0.49 4.09
CA TYR A 220 9.80 0.63 2.94
C TYR A 220 10.98 1.58 3.19
N LEU A 221 10.77 2.70 3.90
CA LEU A 221 11.87 3.57 4.32
C LEU A 221 12.86 2.83 5.22
N SER A 222 12.40 1.93 6.08
CA SER A 222 13.26 1.18 7.00
C SER A 222 14.06 0.09 6.25
N LEU A 223 13.42 -0.62 5.32
CA LEU A 223 14.08 -1.56 4.40
C LEU A 223 15.16 -0.86 3.58
N LEU A 224 14.83 0.29 3.00
CA LEU A 224 15.76 1.09 2.20
C LEU A 224 16.94 1.64 3.00
N TRP A 225 16.73 2.01 4.27
CA TRP A 225 17.80 2.46 5.17
C TRP A 225 18.81 1.35 5.46
N GLN A 226 18.34 0.12 5.68
CA GLN A 226 19.22 -1.04 5.89
C GLN A 226 19.79 -1.62 4.58
N ARG A 227 19.28 -1.20 3.42
CA ARG A 227 19.61 -1.72 2.08
C ARG A 227 19.20 -3.19 1.89
N GLU A 228 18.06 -3.53 2.50
CA GLU A 228 17.46 -4.85 2.51
C GLU A 228 17.07 -5.38 1.13
N THR A 229 16.93 -6.71 1.03
CA THR A 229 16.67 -7.43 -0.23
C THR A 229 15.30 -7.12 -0.87
N MET A 230 14.34 -6.64 -0.08
CA MET A 230 12.94 -6.53 -0.45
C MET A 230 12.63 -5.24 -1.22
N THR A 231 12.25 -5.35 -2.50
CA THR A 231 11.86 -4.20 -3.32
C THR A 231 10.48 -3.66 -2.94
N LEU A 232 10.10 -2.48 -3.47
CA LEU A 232 8.76 -1.95 -3.22
C LEU A 232 7.70 -2.84 -3.85
N SER A 233 7.96 -3.38 -5.06
CA SER A 233 7.07 -4.36 -5.68
C SER A 233 6.93 -5.67 -4.87
N ASP A 234 7.99 -6.13 -4.19
CA ASP A 234 7.89 -7.29 -3.29
C ASP A 234 7.02 -6.98 -2.06
N LEU A 235 7.26 -5.85 -1.39
CA LEU A 235 6.50 -5.40 -0.22
C LEU A 235 4.99 -5.27 -0.52
N LEU A 236 4.65 -4.69 -1.68
CA LEU A 236 3.26 -4.54 -2.11
C LEU A 236 2.61 -5.89 -2.44
N ARG A 237 3.36 -6.81 -3.05
CA ARG A 237 2.89 -8.17 -3.34
C ARG A 237 2.65 -8.98 -2.06
N PHE A 238 3.53 -8.91 -1.07
CA PHE A 238 3.31 -9.57 0.23
C PHE A 238 2.12 -9.00 1.01
N VAL A 239 1.66 -7.79 0.68
CA VAL A 239 0.36 -7.26 1.13
C VAL A 239 -0.83 -7.82 0.34
N GLU A 240 -0.72 -8.03 -0.97
CA GLU A 240 -1.76 -8.72 -1.76
C GLU A 240 -1.88 -10.22 -1.41
N GLU A 241 -0.79 -10.85 -0.98
CA GLU A 241 -0.69 -12.28 -0.63
C GLU A 241 -1.06 -12.58 0.85
N ASP A 242 -1.60 -11.59 1.59
CA ASP A 242 -1.91 -11.67 3.03
C ASP A 242 -0.75 -12.21 3.89
N HIS A 243 0.47 -11.78 3.60
CA HIS A 243 1.66 -12.03 4.43
C HIS A 243 1.95 -10.83 5.34
N ILE A 244 1.73 -9.60 4.86
CA ILE A 244 1.94 -8.35 5.62
C ILE A 244 0.57 -7.72 5.96
N PRO A 245 0.21 -7.55 7.26
CA PRO A 245 -1.07 -6.97 7.66
C PRO A 245 -1.27 -5.55 7.14
N TYR A 246 -2.38 -5.30 6.43
CA TYR A 246 -2.69 -3.99 5.86
C TYR A 246 -4.20 -3.74 5.76
N ILE A 247 -4.93 -4.56 4.98
CA ILE A 247 -6.39 -4.53 4.99
C ILE A 247 -6.90 -5.10 6.31
N ASN A 248 -7.84 -4.40 6.95
CA ASN A 248 -8.45 -4.79 8.22
C ASN A 248 -7.44 -5.10 9.35
N ALA A 249 -6.22 -4.53 9.32
CA ALA A 249 -5.18 -4.74 10.34
C ALA A 249 -5.66 -4.40 11.77
N PHE A 250 -6.58 -3.43 11.90
CA PHE A 250 -7.22 -3.05 13.16
C PHE A 250 -7.96 -4.19 13.89
N GLN A 251 -8.23 -5.33 13.23
CA GLN A 251 -8.86 -6.49 13.88
C GLN A 251 -7.97 -7.14 14.94
N HIS A 252 -6.65 -6.98 14.82
CA HIS A 252 -5.63 -7.47 15.75
C HIS A 252 -5.26 -6.43 16.83
N PHE A 253 -6.03 -5.34 16.97
CA PHE A 253 -5.86 -4.43 18.11
C PHE A 253 -6.32 -5.12 19.41
N PRO A 254 -5.74 -4.74 20.57
CA PRO A 254 -6.19 -5.22 21.88
C PRO A 254 -7.70 -5.02 22.06
N GLU A 255 -8.35 -5.89 22.83
CA GLU A 255 -9.80 -5.80 23.05
C GLU A 255 -10.20 -4.49 23.74
N GLU A 256 -9.27 -3.89 24.47
CA GLU A 256 -9.37 -2.61 25.17
C GLU A 256 -9.50 -1.44 24.19
N MET A 257 -8.92 -1.53 22.99
CA MET A 257 -8.99 -0.51 21.93
C MET A 257 -10.24 -0.68 21.07
N LYS A 258 -11.43 -0.39 21.64
CA LYS A 258 -12.69 -0.43 20.90
C LYS A 258 -12.70 0.69 19.83
N LEU A 259 -12.70 0.32 18.54
CA LEU A 259 -12.83 1.27 17.42
C LEU A 259 -14.30 1.46 16.99
N TYR A 260 -14.72 2.71 16.76
CA TYR A 260 -16.01 3.01 16.10
C TYR A 260 -16.07 4.47 15.60
N GLY A 261 -17.11 4.81 14.85
CA GLY A 261 -17.37 6.18 14.42
C GLY A 261 -16.30 6.71 13.48
N ARG A 262 -15.60 7.78 13.87
CA ARG A 262 -14.55 8.40 13.04
C ARG A 262 -13.33 7.49 12.84
N ASP A 263 -13.01 6.59 13.78
CA ASP A 263 -11.91 5.63 13.67
C ASP A 263 -12.01 4.78 12.39
N LYS A 264 -13.24 4.48 11.95
CA LYS A 264 -13.48 3.74 10.70
C LYS A 264 -12.86 4.43 9.48
N GLY A 265 -12.96 5.76 9.40
CA GLY A 265 -12.36 6.56 8.32
C GLY A 265 -10.86 6.80 8.47
N ILE A 266 -10.24 6.28 9.52
CA ILE A 266 -8.79 6.37 9.80
C ILE A 266 -8.10 5.04 9.51
N PHE A 267 -8.71 3.92 9.94
CA PHE A 267 -8.07 2.60 9.93
C PHE A 267 -8.66 1.59 8.93
N ALA A 268 -9.90 1.75 8.44
CA ALA A 268 -10.46 0.84 7.45
C ALA A 268 -10.08 1.27 6.02
N ILE A 269 -9.43 0.37 5.28
CA ILE A 269 -9.10 0.52 3.86
C ILE A 269 -9.90 -0.50 3.07
N GLU A 270 -10.41 -0.11 1.91
CA GLU A 270 -11.16 -0.99 1.01
C GLU A 270 -10.46 -1.10 -0.37
N SER A 271 -9.13 -1.03 -0.38
CA SER A 271 -8.26 -1.15 -1.57
C SER A 271 -6.84 -1.64 -1.21
N TRP A 272 -6.25 -2.45 -2.07
CA TRP A 272 -4.82 -2.81 -2.00
C TRP A 272 -3.91 -1.57 -2.23
N PRO A 273 -2.67 -1.58 -1.74
CA PRO A 273 -1.77 -0.44 -1.88
C PRO A 273 -1.31 -0.28 -3.34
N ASN A 274 -1.13 0.96 -3.81
CA ASN A 274 -0.65 1.22 -5.17
C ASN A 274 0.79 1.74 -5.17
N TYR A 275 1.63 1.21 -6.06
CA TYR A 275 3.06 1.55 -6.15
C TYR A 275 3.31 3.06 -6.14
N GLU A 276 2.68 3.84 -7.02
CA GLU A 276 2.91 5.29 -7.11
C GLU A 276 2.46 6.04 -5.84
N ASP A 277 1.37 5.58 -5.22
CA ASP A 277 0.79 6.23 -4.05
C ASP A 277 1.61 5.97 -2.77
N ILE A 278 2.16 4.76 -2.63
CA ILE A 278 3.10 4.41 -1.55
C ILE A 278 4.46 5.07 -1.80
N TYR A 279 5.00 5.02 -3.02
CA TYR A 279 6.27 5.67 -3.37
C TYR A 279 6.23 7.19 -3.16
N LYS A 280 5.11 7.84 -3.51
CA LYS A 280 4.88 9.25 -3.17
C LYS A 280 4.86 9.50 -1.66
N LYS A 281 4.27 8.58 -0.87
CA LYS A 281 4.27 8.65 0.60
C LYS A 281 5.65 8.42 1.21
N VAL A 282 6.48 7.54 0.65
CA VAL A 282 7.88 7.32 1.04
C VAL A 282 8.65 8.65 0.96
N ILE A 283 8.51 9.38 -0.16
CA ILE A 283 9.13 10.70 -0.34
C ILE A 283 8.53 11.72 0.64
N GLU A 284 7.21 11.86 0.72
CA GLU A 284 6.53 12.77 1.65
C GLU A 284 6.95 12.56 3.11
N MET A 285 7.09 11.29 3.53
CA MET A 285 7.50 10.96 4.90
C MET A 285 8.97 11.25 5.14
N ALA A 286 9.87 10.87 4.23
CA ALA A 286 11.30 11.13 4.38
C ALA A 286 11.62 12.64 4.43
N THR A 287 10.97 13.42 3.56
CA THR A 287 11.06 14.89 3.58
C THR A 287 10.43 15.47 4.84
N PHE A 288 9.23 15.04 5.26
CA PHE A 288 8.61 15.54 6.50
C PHE A 288 9.48 15.28 7.73
N LEU A 289 10.16 14.13 7.79
CA LEU A 289 11.03 13.76 8.92
C LEU A 289 12.37 14.52 8.94
N ASP A 290 12.78 15.18 7.85
CA ASP A 290 14.15 15.63 7.58
C ASP A 290 15.17 14.48 7.70
N LEU A 291 14.88 13.30 7.14
CA LEU A 291 15.86 12.21 7.12
C LEU A 291 17.13 12.66 6.34
N PRO A 292 18.34 12.29 6.78
CA PRO A 292 19.56 12.57 6.02
C PRO A 292 19.59 11.77 4.71
N ARG A 293 20.61 11.99 3.87
CA ARG A 293 20.97 11.04 2.81
C ARG A 293 21.13 9.64 3.44
N PHE A 294 20.54 8.65 2.78
CA PHE A 294 20.56 7.26 3.20
C PHE A 294 21.96 6.66 3.00
N PRO A 295 22.28 5.51 3.63
CA PRO A 295 23.51 4.78 3.34
C PRO A 295 23.66 4.49 1.85
N ASP A 296 24.90 4.62 1.35
CA ASP A 296 25.20 4.53 -0.08
C ASP A 296 24.87 3.16 -0.68
N ILE A 297 24.29 3.16 -1.89
CA ILE A 297 23.98 1.93 -2.66
C ILE A 297 25.17 1.58 -3.57
N THR A 298 25.95 0.59 -3.17
CA THR A 298 27.14 0.08 -3.87
C THR A 298 26.82 -1.13 -4.78
N GLU A 299 27.77 -1.60 -5.58
CA GLU A 299 27.53 -2.66 -6.58
C GLU A 299 27.13 -4.03 -5.97
N ASP A 300 27.50 -4.27 -4.71
CA ASP A 300 27.19 -5.45 -3.90
C ASP A 300 25.83 -5.36 -3.17
N CYS A 301 25.22 -4.17 -3.07
CA CYS A 301 23.91 -4.01 -2.44
C CYS A 301 22.80 -4.59 -3.33
N TYR A 302 21.86 -5.36 -2.76
CA TYR A 302 20.77 -6.01 -3.51
C TYR A 302 19.89 -5.06 -4.35
N LEU A 303 19.80 -3.79 -3.96
CA LEU A 303 19.07 -2.74 -4.69
C LEU A 303 19.84 -2.20 -5.92
N HIS A 304 21.09 -2.62 -6.14
CA HIS A 304 21.89 -2.21 -7.28
C HIS A 304 21.29 -2.76 -8.60
N PRO A 305 21.22 -1.96 -9.68
CA PRO A 305 20.62 -2.40 -10.95
C PRO A 305 21.21 -3.70 -11.51
N ASN A 306 22.49 -3.99 -11.32
CA ASN A 306 23.08 -5.26 -11.80
C ASN A 306 22.46 -6.48 -11.10
N ILE A 307 22.27 -6.44 -9.77
CA ILE A 307 21.71 -7.58 -9.01
C ILE A 307 20.20 -7.71 -9.28
N LEU A 308 19.47 -6.59 -9.31
CA LEU A 308 18.05 -6.59 -9.68
C LEU A 308 17.83 -7.04 -11.13
N CYS A 309 18.72 -6.71 -12.07
CA CYS A 309 18.64 -7.23 -13.43
C CYS A 309 18.78 -8.76 -13.45
N MET A 310 19.67 -9.35 -12.64
CA MET A 310 19.76 -10.82 -12.53
C MET A 310 18.47 -11.41 -11.96
N LYS A 311 17.93 -10.86 -10.85
CA LYS A 311 16.64 -11.29 -10.28
C LYS A 311 15.55 -11.31 -11.35
N TYR A 312 15.39 -10.22 -12.08
CA TYR A 312 14.29 -10.09 -13.04
C TYR A 312 14.51 -10.89 -14.35
N LEU A 313 15.75 -11.10 -14.81
CA LEU A 313 16.03 -12.03 -15.92
C LEU A 313 15.64 -13.47 -15.55
N MET A 314 16.00 -13.93 -14.35
CA MET A 314 15.64 -15.26 -13.86
C MET A 314 14.12 -15.41 -13.69
N GLU A 315 13.47 -14.42 -13.10
CA GLU A 315 12.01 -14.35 -12.88
C GLU A 315 11.21 -14.48 -14.19
N VAL A 316 11.58 -13.76 -15.26
CA VAL A 316 10.89 -13.85 -16.56
C VAL A 316 11.51 -14.88 -17.52
N ASN A 317 12.26 -15.86 -17.00
CA ASN A 317 12.78 -16.99 -17.77
C ASN A 317 13.60 -16.56 -19.00
N LEU A 318 14.49 -15.58 -18.86
CA LEU A 318 15.39 -15.12 -19.92
C LEU A 318 16.81 -15.71 -19.76
N PRO A 319 17.62 -15.81 -20.84
CA PRO A 319 18.98 -16.35 -20.77
C PRO A 319 19.87 -15.55 -19.82
N VAL A 320 20.67 -16.24 -19.00
CA VAL A 320 21.59 -15.60 -18.04
C VAL A 320 22.65 -14.76 -18.77
N GLU A 321 23.02 -15.13 -20.00
CA GLU A 321 23.91 -14.33 -20.88
C GLU A 321 23.39 -12.91 -21.18
N MET A 322 22.09 -12.63 -20.98
CA MET A 322 21.58 -11.25 -21.10
C MET A 322 22.13 -10.33 -20.00
N HIS A 323 22.64 -10.88 -18.89
CA HIS A 323 23.14 -10.11 -17.75
C HIS A 323 24.35 -9.24 -18.10
N ASP A 324 25.30 -9.76 -18.89
CA ASP A 324 26.45 -8.98 -19.36
C ASP A 324 26.01 -7.73 -20.14
N LEU A 325 24.96 -7.85 -20.96
CA LEU A 325 24.41 -6.74 -21.71
C LEU A 325 23.67 -5.74 -20.81
N THR A 326 22.94 -6.19 -19.79
CA THR A 326 22.30 -5.28 -18.83
C THR A 326 23.34 -4.52 -18.01
N CYS A 327 24.41 -5.17 -17.53
CA CYS A 327 25.54 -4.52 -16.87
C CYS A 327 26.25 -3.50 -17.76
N GLN A 328 26.45 -3.80 -19.06
CA GLN A 328 26.97 -2.83 -20.03
C GLN A 328 26.04 -1.62 -20.19
N VAL A 329 24.72 -1.81 -20.24
CA VAL A 329 23.75 -0.71 -20.29
C VAL A 329 23.78 0.12 -19.00
N VAL A 330 23.85 -0.50 -17.82
CA VAL A 330 23.99 0.19 -16.52
C VAL A 330 25.23 1.09 -16.51
N LYS A 331 26.39 0.54 -16.93
CA LYS A 331 27.68 1.24 -16.99
C LYS A 331 27.69 2.39 -18.01
N VAL A 332 27.19 2.18 -19.22
CA VAL A 332 27.16 3.22 -20.27
C VAL A 332 26.15 4.34 -19.95
N THR A 333 25.08 4.04 -19.21
CA THR A 333 24.07 5.05 -18.85
C THR A 333 24.34 5.79 -17.55
N GLY A 334 25.30 5.34 -16.72
CA GLY A 334 25.60 5.95 -15.43
C GLY A 334 24.40 5.93 -14.49
N ILE A 335 23.73 4.76 -14.40
CA ILE A 335 22.65 4.50 -13.44
C ILE A 335 23.09 3.60 -12.28
N GLY A 336 24.21 2.88 -12.40
CA GLY A 336 24.82 2.14 -11.29
C GLY A 336 25.65 3.02 -10.33
N GLU A 337 25.83 4.29 -10.67
CA GLU A 337 26.63 5.22 -9.87
C GLU A 337 25.99 5.44 -8.48
N VAL A 338 26.78 5.37 -7.42
CA VAL A 338 26.36 5.59 -6.02
C VAL A 338 25.60 6.91 -5.87
N ASP A 339 26.10 7.98 -6.51
CA ASP A 339 25.51 9.32 -6.51
C ASP A 339 24.27 9.47 -7.41
N PHE A 340 23.93 8.43 -8.18
CA PHE A 340 22.64 8.32 -8.86
C PHE A 340 21.64 7.51 -8.03
N LEU A 341 22.06 6.38 -7.44
CA LEU A 341 21.20 5.44 -6.73
C LEU A 341 20.78 5.93 -5.34
N THR A 342 21.72 6.50 -4.57
CA THR A 342 21.52 6.73 -3.13
C THR A 342 20.42 7.75 -2.85
N PHE A 343 19.46 7.38 -2.00
CA PHE A 343 18.29 8.20 -1.71
C PHE A 343 18.63 9.38 -0.79
N ASP A 344 18.44 10.59 -1.31
CA ASP A 344 18.58 11.85 -0.57
C ASP A 344 17.25 12.64 -0.64
N PRO A 345 16.49 12.73 0.46
CA PRO A 345 15.21 13.43 0.50
C PRO A 345 15.31 14.94 0.80
N ILE A 346 16.50 15.45 1.15
CA ILE A 346 16.76 16.87 1.48
C ILE A 346 17.34 17.62 0.27
N ALA A 347 18.04 16.93 -0.63
CA ALA A 347 18.60 17.51 -1.84
C ALA A 347 17.54 18.26 -2.66
N LYS A 348 17.82 19.52 -3.03
CA LYS A 348 16.99 20.36 -3.93
C LYS A 348 16.78 19.78 -5.34
N LYS A 349 17.41 18.64 -5.64
CA LYS A 349 17.22 17.79 -6.83
C LYS A 349 17.15 16.31 -6.43
N ALA A 350 16.34 15.99 -5.41
CA ALA A 350 16.12 14.61 -4.95
C ALA A 350 15.86 13.68 -6.14
N LYS A 351 16.84 12.84 -6.46
CA LYS A 351 16.73 11.81 -7.50
C LYS A 351 16.06 10.61 -6.84
N THR A 352 14.74 10.55 -6.92
CA THR A 352 13.99 9.46 -6.31
C THR A 352 14.05 8.24 -7.23
N VAL A 353 14.95 7.29 -6.95
CA VAL A 353 15.14 6.07 -7.76
C VAL A 353 14.14 4.96 -7.40
N LYS A 354 13.44 4.47 -8.42
CA LYS A 354 12.57 3.30 -8.37
C LYS A 354 13.37 2.08 -8.82
N TYR A 355 14.12 1.48 -7.90
CA TYR A 355 15.17 0.48 -8.21
C TYR A 355 14.66 -0.70 -9.05
N ASP A 356 13.50 -1.24 -8.70
CA ASP A 356 12.79 -2.32 -9.38
C ASP A 356 12.35 -1.93 -10.81
N VAL A 357 11.63 -0.81 -10.94
CA VAL A 357 11.20 -0.23 -12.23
C VAL A 357 12.40 0.07 -13.14
N GLN A 358 13.52 0.53 -12.59
CA GLN A 358 14.71 0.88 -13.34
C GLN A 358 15.49 -0.36 -13.82
N ALA A 359 15.68 -1.36 -12.97
CA ALA A 359 16.33 -2.62 -13.37
C ALA A 359 15.54 -3.33 -14.48
N VAL A 360 14.20 -3.32 -14.38
CA VAL A 360 13.33 -3.77 -15.48
C VAL A 360 13.52 -2.91 -16.73
N ALA A 361 13.55 -1.57 -16.62
CA ALA A 361 13.75 -0.70 -17.78
C ALA A 361 15.08 -0.95 -18.52
N VAL A 362 16.12 -1.38 -17.80
CA VAL A 362 17.40 -1.85 -18.37
C VAL A 362 17.20 -3.15 -19.15
N ILE A 363 16.49 -4.15 -18.60
CA ILE A 363 16.20 -5.41 -19.31
C ILE A 363 15.40 -5.15 -20.58
N ILE A 364 14.38 -4.27 -20.53
CA ILE A 364 13.58 -3.91 -21.70
C ILE A 364 14.46 -3.21 -22.76
N ALA A 365 15.38 -2.32 -22.36
CA ALA A 365 16.35 -1.73 -23.27
C ALA A 365 17.32 -2.77 -23.88
N ALA A 366 17.76 -3.76 -23.10
CA ALA A 366 18.61 -4.87 -23.58
C ALA A 366 17.86 -5.78 -24.57
N LEU A 367 16.60 -6.12 -24.29
CA LEU A 367 15.72 -6.84 -25.23
C LEU A 367 15.56 -6.08 -26.54
N LYS A 368 15.36 -4.75 -26.51
CA LYS A 368 15.31 -3.92 -27.71
C LYS A 368 16.64 -3.81 -28.46
N LEU A 369 17.79 -3.90 -27.79
CA LEU A 369 19.09 -3.95 -28.47
C LEU A 369 19.25 -5.27 -29.25
N LEU A 370 18.96 -6.40 -28.60
CA LEU A 370 19.09 -7.74 -29.16
C LEU A 370 18.07 -8.02 -30.28
N PHE A 371 16.78 -7.85 -29.97
CA PHE A 371 15.66 -8.36 -30.76
C PHE A 371 14.87 -7.28 -31.50
N LEU A 372 15.17 -5.99 -31.27
CA LEU A 372 14.45 -4.80 -31.75
C LEU A 372 13.01 -4.66 -31.22
N LEU A 373 12.27 -5.75 -31.04
CA LEU A 373 10.85 -5.77 -30.62
C LEU A 373 10.00 -4.92 -31.57
N ASP A 374 9.96 -5.29 -32.84
CA ASP A 374 9.24 -4.58 -33.92
C ASP A 374 8.22 -5.44 -34.66
N ASP A 375 7.81 -6.55 -34.04
CA ASP A 375 6.95 -7.61 -34.60
C ASP A 375 7.52 -8.28 -35.87
N ASN A 376 8.82 -8.12 -36.15
CA ASN A 376 9.46 -8.67 -37.36
C ASN A 376 10.80 -9.35 -37.05
N LEU A 377 11.74 -8.63 -36.41
CA LEU A 377 13.11 -9.13 -36.22
C LEU A 377 13.15 -10.28 -35.21
N GLU A 378 12.44 -10.17 -34.09
CA GLU A 378 12.39 -11.19 -33.04
C GLU A 378 11.88 -12.55 -33.55
N TRP A 379 10.85 -12.54 -34.41
CA TRP A 379 10.29 -13.74 -35.01
C TRP A 379 11.19 -14.30 -36.13
N SER A 380 11.87 -13.41 -36.86
CA SER A 380 12.87 -13.80 -37.86
C SER A 380 14.10 -14.46 -37.24
N LEU A 381 14.58 -13.94 -36.11
CA LEU A 381 15.65 -14.56 -35.31
C LEU A 381 15.18 -15.89 -34.70
N SER A 382 13.93 -15.97 -34.24
CA SER A 382 13.34 -17.23 -33.74
C SER A 382 13.35 -18.32 -34.81
N ASN A 383 12.96 -18.01 -36.06
CA ASN A 383 13.03 -18.94 -37.19
C ASN A 383 14.47 -19.44 -37.50
N VAL A 384 15.51 -18.72 -37.07
CA VAL A 384 16.91 -19.11 -37.23
C VAL A 384 17.39 -19.94 -36.05
N ALA A 385 17.03 -19.56 -34.81
CA ALA A 385 17.29 -20.35 -33.61
C ALA A 385 16.61 -21.72 -33.66
N GLU A 386 15.35 -21.78 -34.11
CA GLU A 386 14.58 -23.00 -34.31
C GLU A 386 15.33 -24.00 -35.20
N LYS A 387 15.78 -23.57 -36.39
CA LYS A 387 16.54 -24.42 -37.32
C LYS A 387 17.91 -24.87 -36.79
N TYR A 388 18.58 -24.02 -36.02
CA TYR A 388 19.85 -24.41 -35.36
C TYR A 388 19.61 -25.47 -34.29
N ASN A 389 18.58 -25.28 -33.45
CA ASN A 389 18.22 -26.20 -32.36
C ASN A 389 17.63 -27.54 -32.86
N GLU A 390 17.01 -27.57 -34.04
CA GLU A 390 16.57 -28.81 -34.69
C GLU A 390 17.75 -29.65 -35.22
N GLY A 391 18.77 -28.98 -35.76
CA GLY A 391 19.97 -29.62 -36.32
C GLY A 391 21.01 -30.02 -35.27
N ASN A 392 21.22 -29.19 -34.25
CA ASN A 392 22.28 -29.36 -33.24
C ASN A 392 21.67 -29.68 -31.87
N LYS A 393 21.86 -30.93 -31.42
CA LYS A 393 21.34 -31.44 -30.13
C LYS A 393 22.40 -31.60 -29.04
N GLU A 394 23.67 -31.45 -29.40
CA GLU A 394 24.83 -31.59 -28.50
C GLU A 394 25.33 -30.21 -28.03
N ASP A 395 25.21 -29.18 -28.87
CA ASP A 395 25.52 -27.79 -28.54
C ASP A 395 24.47 -27.14 -27.61
N LYS A 396 24.88 -26.04 -26.96
CA LYS A 396 23.99 -25.19 -26.15
C LYS A 396 22.91 -24.56 -27.04
N PRO A 397 21.60 -24.79 -26.77
CA PRO A 397 20.54 -24.34 -27.67
C PRO A 397 20.48 -22.82 -27.74
N TRP A 398 20.30 -22.29 -28.95
CA TRP A 398 20.10 -20.86 -29.17
C TRP A 398 18.76 -20.40 -28.59
N PHE A 399 18.68 -19.18 -28.09
CA PHE A 399 17.46 -18.62 -27.53
C PHE A 399 16.41 -18.34 -28.62
N ASP A 400 15.21 -18.88 -28.41
CA ASP A 400 14.06 -18.77 -29.30
C ASP A 400 13.01 -17.86 -28.65
N PHE A 401 12.90 -16.62 -29.15
CA PHE A 401 11.97 -15.63 -28.60
C PHE A 401 10.50 -16.04 -28.79
N ARG A 402 10.15 -16.77 -29.87
CA ARG A 402 8.81 -17.30 -30.09
C ARG A 402 8.43 -18.31 -29.01
N LYS A 403 9.30 -19.27 -28.72
CA LYS A 403 9.06 -20.30 -27.70
C LYS A 403 9.04 -19.68 -26.29
N TRP A 404 9.95 -18.75 -26.01
CA TRP A 404 9.93 -17.97 -24.77
C TRP A 404 8.61 -17.20 -24.59
N TYR A 405 8.17 -16.45 -25.61
CA TYR A 405 6.90 -15.72 -25.60
C TYR A 405 5.71 -16.65 -25.33
N GLN A 406 5.65 -17.83 -25.96
CA GLN A 406 4.58 -18.81 -25.75
C GLN A 406 4.55 -19.35 -24.31
N VAL A 407 5.71 -19.71 -23.75
CA VAL A 407 5.84 -20.20 -22.37
C VAL A 407 5.48 -19.11 -21.36
N MET A 408 6.06 -17.91 -21.51
CA MET A 408 5.79 -16.77 -20.63
C MET A 408 4.35 -16.30 -20.71
N LYS A 409 3.74 -16.29 -21.91
CA LYS A 409 2.32 -15.94 -22.09
C LYS A 409 1.40 -16.89 -21.35
N ARG A 410 1.60 -18.21 -21.49
CA ARG A 410 0.81 -19.19 -20.73
C ARG A 410 0.96 -18.97 -19.21
N ALA A 411 2.20 -18.79 -18.74
CA ALA A 411 2.49 -18.59 -17.33
C ALA A 411 1.86 -17.31 -16.74
N ILE A 412 1.92 -16.18 -17.45
CA ILE A 412 1.29 -14.94 -16.98
C ILE A 412 -0.24 -15.01 -17.05
N ASP A 413 -0.82 -15.59 -18.10
CA ASP A 413 -2.28 -15.71 -18.22
C ASP A 413 -2.85 -16.59 -17.08
N GLU A 414 -2.19 -17.71 -16.75
CA GLU A 414 -2.51 -18.54 -15.57
C GLU A 414 -2.39 -17.77 -14.24
N LYS A 415 -1.29 -17.02 -14.05
CA LYS A 415 -1.01 -16.28 -12.80
C LYS A 415 -1.98 -15.11 -12.62
N LYS A 416 -2.32 -14.42 -13.72
CA LYS A 416 -3.29 -13.35 -13.76
C LYS A 416 -4.69 -13.86 -13.43
N GLN A 417 -5.13 -14.98 -14.01
CA GLN A 417 -6.41 -15.60 -13.65
C GLN A 417 -6.46 -15.92 -12.14
N LYS A 418 -5.45 -16.62 -11.61
CA LYS A 418 -5.38 -16.98 -10.18
C LYS A 418 -5.42 -15.74 -9.27
N TRP A 419 -4.81 -14.64 -9.68
CA TRP A 419 -4.82 -13.35 -8.95
C TRP A 419 -6.16 -12.61 -9.07
N GLU A 420 -6.83 -12.64 -10.22
CA GLU A 420 -8.18 -12.10 -10.41
C GLU A 420 -9.22 -12.89 -9.60
N GLU A 421 -9.12 -14.22 -9.56
CA GLU A 421 -9.91 -15.08 -8.67
C GLU A 421 -9.66 -14.78 -7.19
N ALA A 422 -8.40 -14.66 -6.78
CA ALA A 422 -8.04 -14.33 -5.39
C ALA A 422 -8.60 -12.95 -4.99
N ARG A 423 -8.49 -11.94 -5.87
CA ARG A 423 -9.08 -10.61 -5.68
C ARG A 423 -10.61 -10.66 -5.53
N ALA A 424 -11.28 -11.47 -6.34
CA ALA A 424 -12.73 -11.63 -6.29
C ALA A 424 -13.20 -12.34 -5.00
N LYS A 425 -12.40 -13.29 -4.50
CA LYS A 425 -12.64 -14.04 -3.25
C LYS A 425 -12.18 -13.29 -1.99
N TYR A 426 -11.46 -12.17 -2.12
CA TYR A 426 -10.79 -11.47 -1.01
C TYR A 426 -11.74 -10.89 0.04
N LEU A 427 -11.40 -11.04 1.33
CA LEU A 427 -12.25 -10.62 2.45
C LEU A 427 -12.10 -9.13 2.81
N TRP A 428 -12.60 -8.27 1.92
CA TRP A 428 -12.59 -6.80 2.09
C TRP A 428 -13.27 -6.31 3.38
N LYS A 429 -14.22 -7.06 3.94
CA LYS A 429 -15.02 -6.65 5.12
C LYS A 429 -14.63 -7.46 6.36
N SER A 430 -14.21 -6.75 7.40
CA SER A 430 -13.79 -7.30 8.69
C SER A 430 -14.86 -8.18 9.37
N GLU A 431 -14.39 -9.19 10.10
CA GLU A 431 -15.15 -10.04 11.01
C GLU A 431 -15.63 -9.27 12.25
N LYS A 432 -14.82 -8.32 12.72
CA LYS A 432 -15.19 -7.29 13.71
C LYS A 432 -15.66 -6.02 12.95
N PRO A 433 -16.98 -5.81 12.69
CA PRO A 433 -17.43 -4.79 11.75
C PRO A 433 -17.54 -3.39 12.39
N LEU A 434 -16.84 -2.41 11.82
CA LEU A 434 -16.87 -1.03 12.33
C LEU A 434 -18.18 -0.30 11.98
N TYR A 435 -18.83 0.26 13.01
CA TYR A 435 -20.11 0.99 12.95
C TYR A 435 -19.92 2.50 13.19
N HIS A 436 -20.80 3.34 12.65
CA HIS A 436 -20.67 4.81 12.76
C HIS A 436 -21.18 5.39 14.09
N SER A 437 -22.24 4.80 14.65
CA SER A 437 -22.78 5.16 15.97
C SER A 437 -23.16 3.90 16.75
N SER A 438 -23.30 4.03 18.08
CA SER A 438 -23.80 2.96 18.94
C SER A 438 -25.23 2.52 18.59
N ILE A 439 -26.00 3.36 17.87
CA ILE A 439 -27.32 3.05 17.33
C ILE A 439 -27.19 2.08 16.15
N ASP A 440 -26.20 2.30 15.27
CA ASP A 440 -25.96 1.45 14.09
C ASP A 440 -25.42 0.07 14.43
N ARG A 441 -24.78 -0.12 15.61
CA ARG A 441 -24.08 -1.35 16.00
C ARG A 441 -24.93 -2.61 15.75
N SER A 442 -26.17 -2.64 16.23
CA SER A 442 -27.04 -3.82 16.07
C SER A 442 -27.43 -4.08 14.62
N VAL A 443 -27.58 -3.03 13.80
CA VAL A 443 -27.89 -3.15 12.36
C VAL A 443 -26.65 -3.63 11.59
N VAL A 444 -25.46 -3.15 11.94
CA VAL A 444 -24.19 -3.54 11.32
C VAL A 444 -23.82 -4.99 11.64
N TYR A 445 -23.98 -5.44 12.89
CA TYR A 445 -23.75 -6.83 13.27
C TYR A 445 -24.76 -7.77 12.58
N LYS A 446 -26.06 -7.47 12.61
CA LYS A 446 -27.08 -8.27 11.88
C LYS A 446 -26.82 -8.34 10.38
N ARG A 447 -26.32 -7.27 9.76
CA ARG A 447 -25.90 -7.30 8.34
C ARG A 447 -24.68 -8.19 8.12
N ARG A 448 -23.70 -8.21 9.05
CA ARG A 448 -22.55 -9.13 8.97
C ARG A 448 -22.98 -10.59 9.16
N GLU A 449 -23.85 -10.88 10.11
CA GLU A 449 -24.44 -12.21 10.34
C GLU A 449 -25.17 -12.72 9.09
N MET A 450 -26.03 -11.91 8.47
CA MET A 450 -26.71 -12.26 7.22
C MET A 450 -25.72 -12.49 6.07
N VAL A 451 -24.67 -11.65 5.94
CA VAL A 451 -23.63 -11.85 4.90
C VAL A 451 -22.85 -13.14 5.14
N VAL A 452 -22.45 -13.45 6.38
CA VAL A 452 -21.74 -14.71 6.70
C VAL A 452 -22.63 -15.92 6.48
N SER A 453 -23.93 -15.83 6.80
CA SER A 453 -24.91 -16.89 6.53
C SER A 453 -25.07 -17.15 5.03
N LEU A 454 -25.24 -16.08 4.23
CA LEU A 454 -25.30 -16.17 2.77
C LEU A 454 -23.99 -16.71 2.18
N GLN A 455 -22.82 -16.28 2.68
CA GLN A 455 -21.53 -16.80 2.25
C GLN A 455 -21.41 -18.31 2.52
N LYS A 456 -21.81 -18.78 3.71
CA LYS A 456 -21.87 -20.23 4.02
C LYS A 456 -22.81 -20.99 3.10
N GLN A 457 -23.99 -20.43 2.77
CA GLN A 457 -24.94 -21.04 1.84
C GLN A 457 -24.37 -21.12 0.42
N PHE A 458 -23.77 -20.05 -0.11
CA PHE A 458 -23.09 -20.09 -1.41
C PHE A 458 -21.92 -21.08 -1.42
N SER A 459 -21.10 -21.12 -0.37
CA SER A 459 -19.99 -22.09 -0.22
C SER A 459 -20.43 -23.54 -0.04
N ALA A 460 -21.71 -23.81 0.23
CA ALA A 460 -22.30 -25.15 0.26
C ALA A 460 -23.03 -25.51 -1.06
N LEU A 461 -23.26 -24.52 -1.94
CA LEU A 461 -23.87 -24.69 -3.27
C LEU A 461 -22.82 -24.70 -4.40
N THR A 462 -21.60 -24.27 -4.12
CA THR A 462 -20.43 -24.46 -4.98
C THR A 462 -19.59 -25.61 -4.44
N ASP A 463 -19.03 -26.45 -5.32
CA ASP A 463 -18.07 -27.48 -4.91
C ASP A 463 -16.97 -26.88 -4.04
N SER A 464 -16.67 -27.53 -2.92
CA SER A 464 -15.78 -27.00 -1.90
C SER A 464 -14.34 -26.95 -2.40
N THR A 465 -13.98 -25.83 -3.04
CA THR A 465 -12.60 -25.58 -3.46
C THR A 465 -11.68 -25.76 -2.26
N PRO A 466 -10.67 -26.66 -2.32
CA PRO A 466 -9.83 -26.95 -1.18
C PRO A 466 -9.20 -25.65 -0.68
N SER A 467 -9.05 -25.55 0.65
CA SER A 467 -8.32 -24.44 1.24
C SER A 467 -6.89 -24.48 0.71
N VAL A 468 -6.57 -23.56 -0.20
CA VAL A 468 -5.23 -23.45 -0.76
C VAL A 468 -4.33 -23.07 0.40
N GLU A 469 -3.48 -24.01 0.82
CA GLU A 469 -2.46 -23.75 1.83
C GLU A 469 -1.70 -22.48 1.44
N LYS A 470 -1.51 -21.57 2.40
CA LYS A 470 -0.70 -20.36 2.17
C LYS A 470 0.72 -20.82 1.86
N ARG A 471 1.03 -20.88 0.57
CA ARG A 471 2.38 -21.20 0.06
C ARG A 471 3.38 -20.31 0.76
N SER A 472 4.52 -20.89 1.12
CA SER A 472 5.59 -20.16 1.79
C SER A 472 5.99 -18.91 0.98
N PRO A 473 6.32 -17.80 1.66
CA PRO A 473 6.73 -16.57 1.00
C PRO A 473 7.92 -16.81 0.05
N SER A 474 7.75 -16.48 -1.21
CA SER A 474 8.79 -16.53 -2.23
C SER A 474 9.12 -15.12 -2.71
N SER A 475 10.41 -14.85 -2.93
CA SER A 475 10.89 -13.62 -3.59
C SER A 475 10.64 -13.64 -5.11
N PHE A 476 10.44 -14.82 -5.69
CA PHE A 476 10.06 -15.05 -7.09
C PHE A 476 8.58 -15.37 -7.24
N GLN A 477 7.93 -14.84 -8.27
CA GLN A 477 6.53 -15.09 -8.60
C GLN A 477 6.35 -16.29 -9.53
N PHE A 478 7.30 -16.55 -10.42
CA PHE A 478 7.36 -17.72 -11.29
C PHE A 478 8.45 -18.68 -10.81
N ASN A 479 8.25 -19.99 -11.04
CA ASN A 479 9.29 -20.99 -10.86
C ASN A 479 9.63 -21.63 -12.21
N TRP A 480 10.91 -21.97 -12.39
CA TRP A 480 11.48 -22.51 -13.62
C TRP A 480 12.52 -23.63 -13.35
N THR A 481 12.54 -24.16 -12.11
CA THR A 481 13.37 -25.33 -11.74
C THR A 481 12.87 -26.59 -12.43
N ALA A 482 13.77 -27.55 -12.66
CA ALA A 482 13.50 -28.80 -13.37
C ALA A 482 12.43 -29.73 -12.74
N GLU A 483 11.96 -29.41 -11.54
CA GLU A 483 10.82 -30.08 -10.88
C GLU A 483 9.46 -29.74 -11.54
N ASP A 484 9.33 -28.58 -12.20
CA ASP A 484 8.19 -28.23 -13.06
C ASP A 484 8.45 -28.80 -14.48
N SER A 485 8.32 -30.12 -14.64
CA SER A 485 8.65 -30.88 -15.89
C SER A 485 8.00 -30.35 -17.17
N ASP A 486 6.89 -29.63 -17.02
CA ASP A 486 6.02 -29.19 -18.11
C ASP A 486 6.43 -27.82 -18.69
N ARG A 487 7.49 -27.19 -18.17
CA ARG A 487 7.90 -25.81 -18.50
C ARG A 487 9.35 -25.73 -18.98
N THR A 488 9.54 -25.28 -20.22
CA THR A 488 10.88 -25.03 -20.78
C THR A 488 11.59 -23.89 -20.04
N CYS A 489 12.77 -24.16 -19.51
CA CYS A 489 13.65 -23.16 -18.91
C CYS A 489 14.65 -22.64 -19.95
N PHE A 490 14.72 -21.33 -20.14
CA PHE A 490 15.61 -20.67 -21.10
C PHE A 490 16.86 -20.03 -20.48
N HIS A 491 17.02 -20.09 -19.15
CA HIS A 491 18.20 -19.56 -18.43
C HIS A 491 19.53 -20.04 -19.05
N GLY A 492 19.56 -21.30 -19.49
CA GLY A 492 20.70 -21.97 -20.11
C GLY A 492 20.80 -21.88 -21.64
N HIS A 493 20.04 -21.03 -22.33
CA HIS A 493 20.18 -20.85 -23.79
C HIS A 493 21.31 -19.87 -24.17
N SER A 494 21.82 -19.99 -25.41
CA SER A 494 22.87 -19.13 -26.00
C SER A 494 22.29 -17.95 -26.80
N LEU A 495 22.94 -16.79 -26.71
CA LEU A 495 22.65 -15.57 -27.47
C LEU A 495 23.48 -15.45 -28.77
N GLU A 496 24.33 -16.43 -29.11
CA GLU A 496 25.11 -16.43 -30.37
C GLU A 496 24.21 -16.43 -31.61
N GLY A 497 22.99 -16.97 -31.50
CA GLY A 497 21.92 -16.81 -32.48
C GLY A 497 21.57 -15.34 -32.80
N VAL A 498 21.89 -14.40 -31.91
CA VAL A 498 21.54 -12.97 -31.96
C VAL A 498 22.77 -12.06 -31.99
N LEU A 499 23.95 -12.55 -31.59
CA LEU A 499 25.21 -11.79 -31.53
C LEU A 499 26.16 -12.09 -32.70
N LYS A 500 27.07 -11.15 -32.99
CA LYS A 500 28.19 -11.26 -33.93
C LYS A 500 29.47 -10.98 -33.15
N GLN A 501 30.40 -11.92 -33.15
CA GLN A 501 31.75 -11.68 -32.65
C GLN A 501 32.50 -10.77 -33.63
N LYS A 502 33.12 -9.70 -33.14
CA LYS A 502 33.92 -8.76 -33.93
C LYS A 502 35.18 -8.40 -33.14
N GLY A 503 36.25 -9.16 -33.38
CA GLY A 503 37.41 -9.16 -32.50
C GLY A 503 37.01 -9.59 -31.08
N GLN A 504 37.58 -8.95 -30.06
CA GLN A 504 37.23 -9.19 -28.65
C GLN A 504 35.85 -8.64 -28.23
N SER A 505 35.07 -8.05 -29.14
CA SER A 505 33.77 -7.43 -28.83
C SER A 505 32.60 -8.19 -29.46
N LEU A 506 31.56 -8.45 -28.66
CA LEU A 506 30.27 -8.94 -29.15
C LEU A 506 29.42 -7.74 -29.60
N THR A 507 28.91 -7.78 -30.82
CA THR A 507 28.00 -6.79 -31.39
C THR A 507 26.67 -7.44 -31.72
N THR A 508 25.54 -6.75 -31.56
CA THR A 508 24.23 -7.28 -31.99
C THR A 508 24.19 -7.58 -33.49
N LYS A 509 23.47 -8.65 -33.92
CA LYS A 509 23.21 -8.90 -35.35
C LYS A 509 22.44 -7.74 -35.98
N ASN A 510 21.57 -7.11 -35.19
CA ASN A 510 20.86 -5.87 -35.42
C ASN A 510 21.77 -4.63 -35.38
N SER A 511 21.57 -3.67 -36.29
CA SER A 511 22.23 -2.35 -36.32
C SER A 511 21.26 -1.17 -36.15
N LEU A 512 19.96 -1.43 -36.08
CA LEU A 512 18.87 -0.46 -35.94
C LEU A 512 18.38 -0.40 -34.50
N TYR A 513 17.81 0.73 -34.10
CA TYR A 513 17.14 0.87 -32.81
C TYR A 513 16.06 1.95 -32.93
N TRP A 514 14.80 1.59 -32.74
CA TRP A 514 13.71 2.56 -32.67
C TRP A 514 13.68 3.19 -31.27
N LEU A 515 13.77 4.52 -31.20
CA LEU A 515 13.69 5.23 -29.93
C LEU A 515 12.24 5.33 -29.48
N SER A 516 12.01 5.12 -28.18
CA SER A 516 10.77 5.37 -27.46
C SER A 516 10.56 6.89 -27.36
N THR A 517 10.20 7.53 -28.48
CA THR A 517 10.12 8.99 -28.54
C THR A 517 8.88 9.53 -27.87
N GLN A 518 8.97 9.80 -26.56
CA GLN A 518 8.15 10.81 -25.91
C GLN A 518 8.25 12.12 -26.72
N LYS A 519 7.18 12.47 -27.45
CA LYS A 519 7.07 13.71 -28.22
C LYS A 519 6.77 14.87 -27.25
N PHE A 520 7.73 15.21 -26.38
CA PHE A 520 7.58 16.27 -25.37
C PHE A 520 6.79 17.46 -25.92
N CYS A 521 5.66 17.77 -25.26
CA CYS A 521 4.80 18.88 -25.63
C CYS A 521 5.61 20.19 -25.67
N ARG A 522 5.18 21.18 -26.47
CA ARG A 522 5.95 22.44 -26.68
C ARG A 522 6.34 23.06 -25.34
N SER A 523 7.52 23.69 -25.27
CA SER A 523 8.34 24.07 -24.08
C SER A 523 7.69 24.73 -22.84
N TYR A 524 6.39 24.96 -22.84
CA TYR A 524 5.60 25.55 -21.75
C TYR A 524 4.59 24.55 -21.15
N CYS A 525 4.47 23.37 -21.76
CA CYS A 525 3.46 22.34 -21.53
C CYS A 525 4.07 21.18 -20.73
N LYS A 526 3.58 20.94 -19.51
CA LYS A 526 4.08 19.88 -18.61
C LYS A 526 3.65 18.46 -19.02
N HIS A 527 2.83 18.32 -20.05
CA HIS A 527 2.37 17.02 -20.52
C HIS A 527 3.48 16.30 -21.31
N VAL A 528 3.95 15.18 -20.77
CA VAL A 528 4.48 14.08 -21.58
C VAL A 528 3.37 13.68 -22.56
N THR A 529 3.68 13.43 -23.84
CA THR A 529 2.65 12.92 -24.75
C THR A 529 2.15 11.57 -24.26
N THR A 530 0.84 11.44 -24.25
CA THR A 530 0.10 10.25 -23.80
C THR A 530 0.76 8.97 -24.31
N TYR A 531 1.16 8.12 -23.35
CA TYR A 531 1.38 6.72 -23.61
C TYR A 531 0.06 6.13 -24.12
N GLU A 532 0.10 5.54 -25.31
CA GLU A 532 -1.07 5.03 -26.02
C GLU A 532 -0.64 3.69 -26.66
N GLU A 533 -1.18 2.59 -26.14
CA GLU A 533 -0.65 1.23 -26.34
C GLU A 533 -0.68 0.79 -27.82
N SER A 534 -1.68 1.27 -28.56
CA SER A 534 -1.87 1.13 -30.01
C SER A 534 -0.67 1.54 -30.88
N ASN A 535 0.20 2.44 -30.40
CA ASN A 535 1.36 2.93 -31.17
C ASN A 535 2.60 2.04 -31.05
N PHE A 536 2.55 0.94 -30.30
CA PHE A 536 3.67 0.03 -30.09
C PHE A 536 3.44 -1.35 -30.71
N SER A 537 4.54 -2.02 -31.07
CA SER A 537 4.56 -3.44 -31.46
C SER A 537 3.98 -4.35 -30.38
N LEU A 538 3.31 -5.43 -30.79
CA LEU A 538 2.68 -6.41 -29.91
C LEU A 538 3.70 -7.09 -29.00
N SER A 539 4.89 -7.40 -29.50
CA SER A 539 6.03 -7.90 -28.70
C SER A 539 6.46 -6.92 -27.60
N TYR A 540 6.50 -5.61 -27.90
CA TYR A 540 6.88 -4.60 -26.90
C TYR A 540 5.76 -4.36 -25.89
N GLN A 541 4.49 -4.34 -26.35
CA GLN A 541 3.33 -4.32 -25.46
C GLN A 541 3.35 -5.51 -24.50
N PHE A 542 3.62 -6.73 -25.00
CA PHE A 542 3.74 -7.93 -24.19
C PHE A 542 4.85 -7.82 -23.15
N VAL A 543 6.07 -7.42 -23.56
CA VAL A 543 7.21 -7.27 -22.66
C VAL A 543 6.93 -6.23 -21.57
N ILE A 544 6.35 -5.06 -21.91
CA ILE A 544 5.95 -4.08 -20.89
C ILE A 544 4.87 -4.65 -19.97
N ASN A 545 3.82 -5.28 -20.50
CA ASN A 545 2.69 -5.76 -19.70
C ASN A 545 3.09 -6.91 -18.77
N LEU A 546 4.02 -7.78 -19.20
CA LEU A 546 4.65 -8.82 -18.39
C LEU A 546 5.31 -8.23 -17.14
N PHE A 547 6.21 -7.25 -17.32
CA PHE A 547 6.87 -6.61 -16.18
C PHE A 547 5.94 -5.68 -15.38
N SER A 548 4.93 -5.06 -16.01
CA SER A 548 3.96 -4.22 -15.33
C SER A 548 3.06 -5.02 -14.38
N PHE A 549 2.67 -6.23 -14.79
CA PHE A 549 2.00 -7.20 -13.92
C PHE A 549 2.93 -7.63 -12.78
N LEU A 550 4.15 -8.05 -13.11
CA LEU A 550 5.15 -8.50 -12.14
C LEU A 550 5.39 -7.47 -11.02
N LEU A 551 5.60 -6.20 -11.39
CA LEU A 551 5.91 -5.12 -10.46
C LEU A 551 4.67 -4.48 -9.79
N ARG A 552 3.45 -4.86 -10.20
CA ARG A 552 2.18 -4.19 -9.82
C ARG A 552 2.14 -2.69 -10.17
N THR A 553 2.83 -2.30 -11.24
CA THR A 553 2.92 -0.93 -11.74
C THR A 553 1.99 -0.69 -12.94
N LYS A 554 2.05 0.49 -13.56
CA LYS A 554 1.33 0.81 -14.81
C LYS A 554 2.27 0.68 -16.02
N PRO A 555 1.81 0.19 -17.18
CA PRO A 555 2.61 0.07 -18.40
C PRO A 555 3.29 1.39 -18.82
N SER A 556 2.57 2.50 -18.66
CA SER A 556 3.05 3.85 -18.96
C SER A 556 4.23 4.33 -18.11
N LEU A 557 4.33 3.87 -16.85
CA LEU A 557 5.46 4.21 -15.97
C LEU A 557 6.74 3.51 -16.41
N LEU A 558 6.64 2.22 -16.72
CA LEU A 558 7.75 1.44 -17.25
C LEU A 558 8.24 2.00 -18.58
N HIS A 559 7.32 2.41 -19.46
CA HIS A 559 7.67 3.09 -20.71
C HIS A 559 8.43 4.41 -20.50
N GLU A 560 8.07 5.19 -19.48
CA GLU A 560 8.75 6.43 -19.13
C GLU A 560 10.19 6.18 -18.64
N GLU A 561 10.41 5.21 -17.76
CA GLU A 561 11.76 4.87 -17.30
C GLU A 561 12.62 4.26 -18.44
N VAL A 562 12.05 3.43 -19.32
CA VAL A 562 12.73 2.95 -20.55
C VAL A 562 13.13 4.13 -21.43
N SER A 563 12.25 5.13 -21.63
CA SER A 563 12.58 6.36 -22.37
C SER A 563 13.70 7.16 -21.71
N LEU A 564 13.83 7.12 -20.38
CA LEU A 564 14.93 7.76 -19.65
C LEU A 564 16.26 7.00 -19.79
N VAL A 565 16.25 5.66 -19.72
CA VAL A 565 17.43 4.81 -19.98
C VAL A 565 17.92 4.99 -21.41
N GLU A 566 17.04 4.88 -22.41
CA GLU A 566 17.35 5.13 -23.83
C GLU A 566 17.95 6.51 -24.08
N ARG A 567 17.42 7.54 -23.41
CA ARG A 567 17.90 8.92 -23.53
C ARG A 567 19.32 9.12 -22.99
N ARG A 568 19.76 8.30 -22.03
CA ARG A 568 21.17 8.24 -21.59
C ARG A 568 22.01 7.44 -22.59
N LEU A 569 21.55 6.24 -22.94
CA LEU A 569 22.26 5.31 -23.85
C LEU A 569 22.55 5.95 -25.22
N PHE A 570 21.58 6.69 -25.76
CA PHE A 570 21.67 7.34 -27.07
C PHE A 570 21.86 8.87 -26.99
N LYS A 571 22.45 9.38 -25.90
CA LYS A 571 22.71 10.81 -25.63
C LYS A 571 23.25 11.59 -26.85
N THR A 572 24.16 10.98 -27.62
CA THR A 572 24.73 11.57 -28.86
C THR A 572 23.71 11.73 -29.99
N LYS A 573 22.78 10.78 -30.17
CA LYS A 573 21.66 10.87 -31.14
C LYS A 573 20.68 11.99 -30.74
N TYR A 574 20.40 12.16 -29.44
CA TYR A 574 19.56 13.25 -28.92
C TYR A 574 20.21 14.64 -29.03
N ILE A 575 21.52 14.75 -28.82
CA ILE A 575 22.26 16.03 -28.98
C ILE A 575 22.30 16.44 -30.46
N THR A 576 22.54 15.50 -31.38
CA THR A 576 22.58 15.79 -32.82
C THR A 576 21.22 16.14 -33.41
N THR A 577 20.13 15.48 -32.98
CA THR A 577 18.76 15.88 -33.37
C THR A 577 18.39 17.27 -32.84
N LYS A 578 18.75 17.62 -31.60
CA LYS A 578 18.59 19.00 -31.09
C LYS A 578 19.39 20.03 -31.89
N LYS A 579 20.63 19.73 -32.29
CA LYS A 579 21.43 20.62 -33.16
C LYS A 579 20.82 20.77 -34.56
N LYS A 580 20.24 19.70 -35.14
CA LYS A 580 19.54 19.77 -36.43
C LYS A 580 18.26 20.62 -36.35
N SER A 581 17.44 20.45 -35.32
CA SER A 581 16.19 21.24 -35.16
C SER A 581 16.44 22.71 -34.79
N SER A 582 17.54 23.02 -34.08
CA SER A 582 17.95 24.42 -33.87
C SER A 582 18.44 25.08 -35.16
N ARG A 583 19.11 24.34 -36.06
CA ARG A 583 19.52 24.85 -37.38
C ARG A 583 18.32 25.09 -38.30
N SER A 584 17.37 24.13 -38.40
CA SER A 584 16.18 24.33 -39.25
C SER A 584 15.27 25.47 -38.76
N ARG A 585 15.25 25.77 -37.45
CA ARG A 585 14.59 26.97 -36.90
C ARG A 585 15.31 28.29 -37.24
N LYS A 586 16.63 28.29 -37.44
CA LYS A 586 17.35 29.50 -37.92
C LYS A 586 17.13 29.74 -39.41
N VAL A 587 17.05 28.69 -40.22
CA VAL A 587 16.83 28.78 -41.69
C VAL A 587 15.39 29.19 -42.07
N ARG A 588 14.43 29.19 -41.12
CA ARG A 588 13.07 29.74 -41.29
C ARG A 588 12.90 31.15 -40.68
N LYS A 589 13.97 31.96 -40.68
CA LYS A 589 13.99 33.38 -40.29
C LYS A 589 14.96 34.18 -41.18
N SER A 590 14.85 33.95 -42.48
CA SER A 590 15.56 34.65 -43.56
C SER A 590 14.61 34.68 -44.76
#